data_AF-J9C2S2-F1
#
_entry.id   AF-J9C2S2-F1
#
_cell.length_a   1.000
_cell.length_b   1.000
_cell.length_c   1.000
_cell.angle_alpha   90.00
_cell.angle_beta   90.00
_cell.angle_gamma   90.00
#
_symmetry.space_group_name_H-M   'P 1'
#
loop_
_entity.id
_entity.type
_entity.pdbx_description
1 polymer ?
#
loop_
_entity_poly.entity_id
_entity_poly.type
_entity_poly.pdbx_seq_one_letter_code
_entity_poly.pdbx_strand_id
1 'polypeptide(L)' 'MNDAAIRRQIRILKDMGCNAIRTSHNMPAPELVRACDEMGIMLMVESFDEWNKP' A
#
# COMPACT_ATOMS: atom_id res chain seq x y z
N MET A 1 -4.15 -13.18 -0.21
CA MET A 1 -4.62 -12.09 -1.09
C MET A 1 -4.13 -12.38 -2.52
N ASN A 2 -4.66 -11.76 -3.58
CA ASN A 2 -4.18 -12.05 -4.95
C ASN A 2 -2.95 -11.17 -5.31
N ASP A 3 -1.76 -11.76 -5.32
CA ASP A 3 -0.49 -11.08 -5.59
C ASP A 3 -0.46 -10.39 -6.96
N ALA A 4 -0.95 -11.07 -8.01
CA ALA A 4 -0.99 -10.51 -9.36
C ALA A 4 -1.90 -9.27 -9.46
N ALA A 5 -3.01 -9.26 -8.72
CA ALA A 5 -3.92 -8.12 -8.68
C ALA A 5 -3.27 -6.88 -8.05
N ILE A 6 -2.51 -7.08 -6.96
CA ILE A 6 -1.80 -5.99 -6.26
C ILE A 6 -0.72 -5.40 -7.14
N ARG A 7 0.15 -6.24 -7.72
CA ARG A 7 1.21 -5.78 -8.61
C ARG A 7 0.65 -5.03 -9.82
N ARG A 8 -0.49 -5.46 -10.35
CA ARG A 8 -1.19 -4.74 -11.42
C ARG A 8 -1.61 -3.34 -10.98
N GLN A 9 -2.20 -3.19 -9.79
CA GLN A 9 -2.61 -1.88 -9.26
C GLN A 9 -1.40 -0.95 -9.03
N ILE A 10 -0.35 -1.47 -8.38
CA ILE A 10 0.88 -0.70 -8.13
C ILE A 10 1.53 -0.25 -9.44
N ARG A 11 1.57 -1.14 -10.46
CA ARG A 11 2.15 -0.80 -11.77
C ARG A 11 1.37 0.33 -12.44
N ILE A 12 0.04 0.30 -12.43
CA ILE A 12 -0.78 1.38 -12.99
C ILE A 12 -0.45 2.73 -12.31
N LEU A 13 -0.32 2.74 -10.99
CA LEU A 13 0.03 3.94 -10.24
C LEU A 13 1.46 4.42 -10.55
N LYS A 14 2.41 3.49 -10.64
CA LYS A 14 3.81 3.80 -10.97
C LYS A 14 3.95 4.35 -12.39
N ASP A 15 3.21 3.79 -13.35
CA ASP A 15 3.17 4.26 -14.74
C ASP A 15 2.57 5.67 -14.84
N MET A 16 1.69 6.05 -13.90
CA MET A 16 1.18 7.41 -13.75
C MET A 16 2.19 8.38 -13.12
N GLY A 17 3.33 7.88 -12.61
CA GLY A 17 4.36 8.67 -11.94
C GLY A 17 4.28 8.67 -10.41
N CYS A 18 3.39 7.87 -9.81
CA CYS A 18 3.35 7.75 -8.34
C CYS A 18 4.60 7.01 -7.82
N ASN A 19 5.13 7.50 -6.70
CA ASN A 19 6.29 6.93 -6.01
C ASN A 19 6.01 6.52 -4.55
N ALA A 20 4.81 6.80 -4.03
CA ALA A 20 4.41 6.48 -2.67
C ALA A 20 2.94 6.04 -2.57
N ILE A 21 2.63 5.17 -1.61
CA ILE A 21 1.28 4.70 -1.27
C ILE A 21 1.06 4.88 0.23
N ARG A 22 -0.12 5.34 0.64
CA ARG A 22 -0.59 5.34 2.04
C ARG A 22 -1.68 4.29 2.21
N THR A 23 -1.61 3.49 3.28
CA THR A 23 -2.58 2.42 3.56
C THR A 23 -3.76 2.93 4.38
N SER A 24 -4.59 3.78 3.78
CA SER A 24 -5.76 4.34 4.45
C SER A 24 -6.85 3.28 4.68
N HIS A 25 -7.22 2.93 5.90
CA HIS A 25 -6.75 3.38 7.22
C HIS A 25 -6.45 2.18 8.13
N ASN A 26 -5.71 1.21 7.60
CA ASN A 26 -5.45 -0.05 8.27
C ASN A 26 -4.11 -0.66 7.89
N MET A 27 -3.73 -1.67 8.68
CA MET A 27 -2.53 -2.44 8.45
C MET A 27 -2.61 -3.14 7.09
N PRO A 28 -1.65 -2.92 6.18
CA PRO A 28 -1.65 -3.57 4.89
C PRO A 28 -1.41 -5.06 5.06
N ALA A 29 -1.89 -5.83 4.09
CA ALA A 29 -1.53 -7.23 4.03
C ALA A 29 -0.05 -7.41 3.60
N PRO A 30 0.65 -8.45 4.09
CA PRO A 30 2.09 -8.63 3.87
C PRO A 30 2.51 -8.67 2.39
N GLU A 31 1.64 -9.16 1.50
CA GLU A 31 1.94 -9.19 0.06
C GLU A 31 2.00 -7.79 -0.55
N LEU A 32 1.21 -6.81 -0.06
CA LEU A 32 1.33 -5.40 -0.49
C LEU A 32 2.67 -4.81 -0.04
N VAL A 33 3.10 -5.10 1.19
CA VAL A 33 4.40 -4.63 1.70
C VAL A 33 5.54 -5.15 0.84
N ARG A 34 5.56 -6.46 0.55
CA ARG A 34 6.59 -7.06 -0.33
C ARG A 34 6.54 -6.49 -1.75
N ALA A 35 5.35 -6.30 -2.31
CA ALA A 35 5.22 -5.74 -3.65
C ALA A 35 5.74 -4.28 -3.70
N CYS A 36 5.49 -3.46 -2.68
CA CYS A 36 6.04 -2.10 -2.60
C CYS A 36 7.57 -2.09 -2.48
N ASP A 37 8.14 -3.00 -1.69
CA ASP A 37 9.59 -3.16 -1.53
C ASP A 37 10.26 -3.53 -2.87
N GLU A 38 9.77 -4.60 -3.52
CA GLU A 38 10.31 -5.08 -4.80
C GLU A 38 10.13 -4.08 -5.96
N MET A 39 9.03 -3.33 -5.96
CA MET A 39 8.71 -2.39 -7.05
C MET A 39 9.23 -0.98 -6.79
N GLY A 40 9.89 -0.72 -5.65
CA GLY A 40 10.47 0.58 -5.31
C GLY A 40 9.42 1.66 -5.09
N ILE A 41 8.45 1.40 -4.21
CA ILE A 41 7.40 2.34 -3.80
C ILE A 41 7.51 2.59 -2.29
N MET A 42 7.55 3.86 -1.89
CA MET A 42 7.49 4.22 -0.47
C MET A 42 6.11 3.89 0.10
N LEU A 43 6.06 3.14 1.20
CA LEU A 43 4.80 2.76 1.84
C LEU A 43 4.63 3.48 3.20
N MET A 44 3.58 4.30 3.31
CA MET A 44 3.14 4.88 4.58
C MET A 44 2.06 4.00 5.19
N VAL A 45 2.43 3.28 6.25
CA VAL A 45 1.53 2.35 6.94
C VAL A 45 0.72 3.10 8.00
N GLU A 46 -0.60 3.06 7.88
CA GLU A 46 -1.53 3.61 8.85
C GLU A 46 -2.15 2.51 9.70
N SER A 47 -2.08 2.65 11.03
CA SER A 47 -2.50 1.58 11.94
C SER A 47 -3.99 1.59 12.24
N PHE A 48 -4.59 2.77 12.40
CA PHE A 48 -5.96 2.95 12.86
C PHE A 48 -6.62 4.13 12.15
N ASP A 49 -7.91 3.99 11.85
CA ASP A 49 -8.76 5.05 11.27
C ASP A 49 -9.19 6.07 12.31
N GLU A 50 -9.51 5.59 13.52
CA GLU A 50 -9.90 6.44 14.63
C GLU A 50 -9.28 6.00 15.95
N TRP A 51 -9.30 6.92 16.89
CA TRP A 51 -8.86 6.73 18.26
C TRP A 51 -10.09 6.67 19.16
N ASN A 52 -9.92 6.20 20.40
CA ASN A 52 -11.02 6.25 21.36
C ASN A 52 -11.44 7.71 21.58
N LYS A 53 -12.73 7.99 21.41
CA LYS A 53 -13.33 9.29 21.70
C LYS A 53 -13.70 9.35 23.19
N PRO A 54 -13.52 10.48 23.87
CA PRO A 54 -13.85 10.61 25.30
C PRO A 54 -15.33 10.31 25.59
#